data_AF-X1CPP7-F1
#
_entry.id   AF-X1CPP7-F1
#
_cell.length_a   1.000
_cell.length_b   1.000
_cell.length_c   1.000
_cell.angle_alpha   90.00
_cell.angle_beta   90.00
_cell.angle_gamma   90.00
#
_symmetry.space_group_name_H-M   'P 1'
#
loop_
_entity.id
_entity.type
_entity.pdbx_description
1 polymer ?
#
loop_
_entity_poly.entity_id
_entity_poly.type
_entity_poly.pdbx_seq_one_letter_code
_entity_poly.pdbx_strand_id
1 'polypeptide(L)'
;TIYQEDNTLHMFYRAVRNGNYSSIGHIKLEGPLNIIEKKEEPIIFPEYDYEIHGVEDPRIVSLDGIFYLFYTAYDGKNARAAFATSKDLINWEKHGLITPSISYEDAKNLFKQSHLKHKYFHFVSYIKDITAPDVLLWEKDCYLFPEKYNNNFVFMHRILPDIQLIDFKDFNQLKDLKYWEEYLKKLDQHVLMEPEFSYESHHIGGGAPLINTPLGWLLIYHAVEDTNAGQIYHASAALLEKEPPFRVIGRLKKPLFSPKEDYEKMGDVWNVVFPTGTAIFKNRLYIYYG
;
A
#
# COMPACT_ATOMS: atom_id res chain seq x y z
N THR A 1 -0.84 -8.78 -4.60
CA THR A 1 -1.77 -8.09 -5.52
C THR A 1 -2.16 -8.95 -6.70
N ILE A 2 -3.24 -8.55 -7.38
CA ILE A 2 -3.81 -9.21 -8.56
C ILE A 2 -3.97 -8.18 -9.67
N TYR A 3 -3.72 -8.61 -10.90
CA TYR A 3 -4.25 -7.98 -12.11
C TYR A 3 -5.08 -9.02 -12.87
N GLN A 4 -6.26 -8.63 -13.34
CA GLN A 4 -7.21 -9.53 -14.00
C GLN A 4 -7.36 -9.15 -15.48
N GLU A 5 -7.23 -10.14 -16.37
CA GLU A 5 -7.57 -10.05 -17.79
C GLU A 5 -8.60 -11.13 -18.11
N ASP A 6 -9.85 -10.73 -18.30
CA ASP A 6 -10.98 -11.64 -18.50
C ASP A 6 -11.07 -12.71 -17.40
N ASN A 7 -10.82 -13.98 -17.77
CA ASN A 7 -10.83 -15.12 -16.87
C ASN A 7 -9.44 -15.45 -16.28
N THR A 8 -8.39 -14.76 -16.72
CA THR A 8 -7.01 -14.99 -16.29
C THR A 8 -6.63 -13.99 -15.20
N LEU A 9 -5.97 -14.46 -14.15
CA LEU A 9 -5.39 -13.61 -13.11
C LEU A 9 -3.88 -13.70 -13.15
N HIS A 10 -3.22 -12.56 -13.04
CA HIS A 10 -1.81 -12.44 -12.73
C HIS A 10 -1.69 -12.06 -11.26
N MET A 11 -1.23 -13.00 -10.42
CA MET A 11 -0.96 -12.73 -9.02
C MET A 11 0.53 -12.46 -8.81
N PHE A 12 0.79 -11.34 -8.15
CA PHE A 12 2.11 -10.94 -7.70
C PHE A 12 2.13 -11.02 -6.19
N TYR A 13 2.91 -11.95 -5.64
CA TYR A 13 2.91 -12.29 -4.23
C TYR A 13 4.29 -12.02 -3.63
N ARG A 14 4.31 -11.58 -2.36
CA ARG A 14 5.53 -11.49 -1.56
C ARG A 14 5.96 -12.91 -1.19
N ALA A 15 7.04 -13.39 -1.78
CA ALA A 15 7.70 -14.61 -1.36
C ALA A 15 8.70 -14.27 -0.25
N VAL A 16 8.70 -15.04 0.84
CA VAL A 16 9.57 -14.81 2.00
C VAL A 16 10.42 -16.04 2.23
N ARG A 17 11.73 -15.85 2.41
CA ARG A 17 12.65 -16.89 2.86
C ARG A 17 13.02 -16.68 4.33
N ASN A 18 13.69 -17.67 4.91
CA ASN A 18 14.19 -17.60 6.29
C ASN A 18 14.95 -16.28 6.57
N GLY A 19 14.69 -15.67 7.72
CA GLY A 19 15.21 -14.34 8.08
C GLY A 19 14.39 -13.16 7.54
N ASN A 20 13.16 -13.40 7.08
CA ASN A 20 12.22 -12.39 6.55
C ASN A 20 12.71 -11.63 5.31
N TYR A 21 13.59 -12.26 4.51
CA TYR A 21 14.00 -11.67 3.24
C TYR A 21 12.96 -11.91 2.17
N SER A 22 12.54 -10.87 1.45
CA SER A 22 11.44 -10.98 0.49
C SER A 22 11.79 -10.62 -0.96
N SER A 23 11.09 -11.32 -1.87
CA SER A 23 11.04 -11.04 -3.29
C SER A 23 9.59 -11.08 -3.78
N ILE A 24 9.32 -10.62 -5.01
CA ILE A 24 7.99 -10.70 -5.62
C ILE A 24 7.99 -11.82 -6.65
N GLY A 25 7.19 -12.85 -6.39
CA GLY A 25 6.92 -13.93 -7.33
C GLY A 25 5.71 -13.64 -8.21
N HIS A 26 5.55 -14.44 -9.27
CA HIS A 26 4.41 -14.36 -10.19
C HIS A 26 3.80 -15.75 -10.42
N ILE A 27 2.46 -15.82 -10.31
CA ILE A 27 1.66 -16.97 -10.76
C ILE A 27 0.53 -16.48 -11.66
N LYS A 28 0.11 -17.33 -12.59
CA LYS A 28 -1.13 -17.15 -13.35
C LYS A 28 -2.19 -18.12 -12.87
N LEU A 29 -3.42 -17.63 -12.78
CA LEU A 29 -4.59 -18.44 -12.47
C LEU A 29 -5.59 -18.38 -13.62
N GLU A 30 -6.26 -19.50 -13.89
CA GLU A 30 -7.49 -19.55 -14.68
C GLU A 30 -8.68 -19.56 -13.73
N GLY A 31 -9.57 -18.58 -13.84
CA GLY A 31 -10.58 -18.37 -12.82
C GLY A 31 -9.98 -17.89 -11.50
N PRO A 32 -10.75 -17.97 -10.40
CA PRO A 32 -10.35 -17.38 -9.12
C PRO A 32 -9.29 -18.17 -8.36
N LEU A 33 -9.18 -19.49 -8.57
CA LEU A 33 -8.42 -20.37 -7.67
C LEU A 33 -7.51 -21.38 -8.36
N ASN A 34 -7.65 -21.59 -9.69
CA ASN A 34 -6.89 -22.64 -10.38
C ASN A 34 -5.56 -22.09 -10.91
N ILE A 35 -4.45 -22.42 -10.26
CA ILE A 35 -3.11 -22.01 -10.69
C ILE A 35 -2.73 -22.80 -11.95
N ILE A 36 -2.39 -22.10 -13.03
CA ILE A 36 -2.01 -22.69 -14.32
C ILE A 36 -0.54 -22.45 -14.70
N GLU A 37 0.10 -21.43 -14.13
CA GLU A 37 1.53 -21.14 -14.32
C GLU A 37 2.11 -20.61 -13.00
N LYS A 38 3.30 -21.08 -12.63
CA LYS A 38 4.11 -20.52 -11.55
C LYS A 38 5.51 -20.28 -12.08
N LYS A 39 6.00 -19.03 -11.95
CA LYS A 39 7.41 -18.75 -12.23
C LYS A 39 8.26 -19.35 -11.11
N GLU A 40 9.32 -20.04 -11.51
CA GLU A 40 10.31 -20.60 -10.57
C GLU A 40 11.14 -19.49 -9.92
N GLU A 41 11.49 -18.47 -10.70
CA GLU A 41 12.27 -17.32 -10.24
C GLU A 41 11.38 -16.11 -9.93
N PRO A 42 11.77 -15.26 -8.95
CA PRO A 42 11.07 -14.02 -8.67
C PRO A 42 11.17 -13.04 -9.85
N ILE A 43 10.13 -12.25 -10.06
CA ILE A 43 10.09 -11.22 -11.11
C ILE A 43 10.67 -9.88 -10.66
N ILE A 44 10.67 -9.62 -9.35
CA ILE A 44 11.33 -8.48 -8.71
C ILE A 44 12.04 -9.04 -7.48
N PHE A 45 13.33 -8.79 -7.36
CA PHE A 45 14.16 -9.22 -6.24
C PHE A 45 15.09 -8.07 -5.83
N PRO A 46 15.67 -8.07 -4.62
CA PRO A 46 16.62 -7.03 -4.19
C PRO A 46 17.84 -6.90 -5.11
N GLU A 47 18.07 -5.70 -5.65
CA GLU A 47 19.22 -5.30 -6.48
C GLU A 47 19.98 -4.10 -5.90
N TYR A 48 19.37 -3.36 -4.96
CA TYR A 48 19.94 -2.16 -4.35
C TYR A 48 19.98 -2.25 -2.82
N ASP A 49 20.90 -1.50 -2.20
CA ASP A 49 21.08 -1.47 -0.73
C ASP A 49 19.78 -1.08 0.01
N TYR A 50 18.97 -0.21 -0.60
CA TYR A 50 17.72 0.26 0.00
C TYR A 50 16.58 -0.78 0.01
N GLU A 51 16.78 -1.92 -0.64
CA GLU A 51 15.84 -3.05 -0.68
C GLU A 51 16.52 -4.37 -0.27
N ILE A 52 17.72 -4.30 0.33
CA ILE A 52 18.56 -5.47 0.63
C ILE A 52 17.89 -6.48 1.55
N HIS A 53 16.91 -6.04 2.36
CA HIS A 53 16.13 -6.92 3.23
C HIS A 53 14.87 -7.41 2.52
N GLY A 54 14.30 -6.64 1.61
CA GLY A 54 13.22 -7.17 0.78
C GLY A 54 12.51 -6.15 -0.09
N VAL A 55 11.80 -6.69 -1.07
CA VAL A 55 10.73 -6.00 -1.80
C VAL A 55 9.40 -6.56 -1.33
N GLU A 56 8.56 -5.72 -0.74
CA GLU A 56 7.37 -6.15 0.01
C GLU A 56 6.07 -5.63 -0.60
N ASP A 57 5.01 -6.39 -0.34
CA ASP A 57 3.62 -5.99 -0.49
C ASP A 57 3.32 -5.31 -1.85
N PRO A 58 3.53 -5.99 -2.98
CA PRO A 58 3.36 -5.39 -4.30
C PRO A 58 1.91 -5.00 -4.54
N ARG A 59 1.67 -3.85 -5.20
CA ARG A 59 0.37 -3.40 -5.75
C ARG A 59 0.54 -3.06 -7.22
N ILE A 60 -0.32 -3.62 -8.07
CA ILE A 60 -0.25 -3.45 -9.53
C ILE A 60 -1.46 -2.69 -10.06
N VAL A 61 -1.20 -1.76 -10.98
CA VAL A 61 -2.22 -0.98 -11.66
C VAL A 61 -1.86 -0.91 -13.14
N SER A 62 -2.85 -1.10 -14.02
CA SER A 62 -2.68 -0.87 -15.46
C SER A 62 -3.24 0.50 -15.81
N LEU A 63 -2.44 1.32 -16.50
CA LEU A 63 -2.81 2.67 -16.90
C LEU A 63 -2.05 3.05 -18.17
N ASP A 64 -2.75 3.57 -19.18
CA ASP A 64 -2.18 4.00 -20.46
C ASP A 64 -1.33 2.92 -21.16
N GLY A 65 -1.71 1.65 -21.04
CA GLY A 65 -0.99 0.50 -21.63
C GLY A 65 0.32 0.14 -20.91
N ILE A 66 0.53 0.66 -19.70
CA ILE A 66 1.68 0.37 -18.84
C ILE A 66 1.17 -0.24 -17.54
N PHE A 67 1.83 -1.31 -17.11
CA PHE A 67 1.66 -1.88 -15.78
C PHE A 67 2.63 -1.22 -14.82
N TYR A 68 2.09 -0.57 -13.79
CA TYR A 68 2.85 -0.01 -12.68
C TYR A 68 2.75 -0.95 -11.50
N LEU A 69 3.87 -1.48 -11.03
CA LEU A 69 3.95 -2.29 -9.83
C LEU A 69 4.73 -1.52 -8.76
N PHE A 70 4.02 -1.08 -7.74
CA PHE A 70 4.56 -0.42 -6.56
C PHE A 70 4.86 -1.44 -5.49
N TYR A 71 5.93 -1.24 -4.73
CA TYR A 71 6.33 -2.10 -3.64
C TYR A 71 7.04 -1.29 -2.55
N THR A 72 7.08 -1.86 -1.35
CA THR A 72 7.92 -1.32 -0.28
C THR A 72 9.32 -1.90 -0.41
N ALA A 73 10.30 -1.06 -0.70
CA ALA A 73 11.71 -1.37 -0.56
C ALA A 73 12.12 -1.27 0.91
N TYR A 74 12.61 -2.37 1.47
CA TYR A 74 13.00 -2.47 2.86
C TYR A 74 14.48 -2.83 3.00
N ASP A 75 15.23 -2.02 3.75
CA ASP A 75 16.66 -2.23 4.00
C ASP A 75 16.96 -2.84 5.39
N GLY A 76 15.92 -3.27 6.12
CA GLY A 76 16.03 -3.73 7.51
C GLY A 76 15.81 -2.59 8.53
N LYS A 77 15.76 -1.34 8.08
CA LYS A 77 15.52 -0.15 8.91
C LYS A 77 14.46 0.78 8.34
N ASN A 78 14.53 1.08 7.05
CA ASN A 78 13.69 2.04 6.36
C ASN A 78 12.76 1.32 5.39
N ALA A 79 11.45 1.58 5.49
CA ALA A 79 10.45 1.15 4.53
C ALA A 79 10.10 2.31 3.59
N ARG A 80 10.50 2.20 2.33
CA ARG A 80 10.29 3.26 1.32
C ARG A 80 9.57 2.73 0.10
N ALA A 81 8.74 3.56 -0.51
CA ALA A 81 8.07 3.25 -1.75
C ALA A 81 9.03 3.28 -2.94
N ALA A 82 8.93 2.23 -3.75
CA ALA A 82 9.58 2.10 -5.04
C ALA A 82 8.59 1.54 -6.05
N PHE A 83 8.94 1.62 -7.34
CA PHE A 83 8.11 1.03 -8.37
C PHE A 83 8.91 0.45 -9.54
N ALA A 84 8.26 -0.45 -10.25
CA ALA A 84 8.71 -1.00 -11.52
C ALA A 84 7.59 -0.91 -12.55
N THR A 85 7.95 -0.88 -13.84
CA THR A 85 6.98 -0.87 -14.93
C THR A 85 7.16 -2.05 -15.87
N SER A 86 6.07 -2.49 -16.48
CA SER A 86 6.06 -3.50 -17.53
C SER A 86 5.06 -3.15 -18.63
N LYS A 87 5.26 -3.67 -19.84
CA LYS A 87 4.30 -3.62 -20.95
C LYS A 87 3.66 -4.98 -21.25
N ASP A 88 4.17 -6.05 -20.65
CA ASP A 88 3.81 -7.44 -20.98
C ASP A 88 3.64 -8.34 -19.75
N LEU A 89 3.76 -7.78 -18.53
CA LEU A 89 3.75 -8.48 -17.24
C LEU A 89 4.89 -9.49 -17.04
N ILE A 90 5.84 -9.56 -17.97
CA ILE A 90 6.95 -10.51 -17.99
C ILE A 90 8.26 -9.78 -17.72
N ASN A 91 8.52 -8.72 -18.49
CA ASN A 91 9.74 -7.92 -18.40
C ASN A 91 9.47 -6.67 -17.57
N TRP A 92 10.27 -6.47 -16.53
CA TRP A 92 10.08 -5.40 -15.55
C TRP A 92 11.30 -4.47 -15.51
N GLU A 93 11.04 -3.16 -15.56
CA GLU A 93 12.05 -2.11 -15.40
C GLU A 93 11.84 -1.42 -14.05
N LYS A 94 12.84 -1.46 -13.16
CA LYS A 94 12.79 -0.74 -11.89
C LYS A 94 13.14 0.73 -12.08
N HIS A 95 12.34 1.59 -11.46
CA HIS A 95 12.53 3.05 -11.46
C HIS A 95 13.11 3.58 -10.14
N GLY A 96 13.28 2.71 -9.15
CA GLY A 96 13.84 3.02 -7.83
C GLY A 96 12.85 3.73 -6.90
N LEU A 97 13.42 4.39 -5.90
CA LEU A 97 12.68 5.07 -4.83
C LEU A 97 11.90 6.30 -5.34
N ILE A 98 10.72 6.50 -4.76
CA ILE A 98 9.87 7.70 -4.91
C ILE A 98 9.49 8.32 -3.56
N THR A 99 10.04 7.79 -2.47
CA THR A 99 9.91 8.33 -1.10
C THR A 99 11.05 9.30 -0.82
N PRO A 100 10.83 10.38 -0.04
CA PRO A 100 11.90 11.30 0.29
C PRO A 100 12.85 10.69 1.31
N SER A 101 14.13 11.06 1.22
CA SER A 101 15.13 10.76 2.26
C SER A 101 15.04 11.77 3.41
N ILE A 102 13.86 11.88 4.04
CA ILE A 102 13.58 12.76 5.18
C ILE A 102 13.51 11.90 6.44
N SER A 103 14.21 12.29 7.51
CA SER A 103 14.12 11.59 8.80
C SER A 103 12.76 11.82 9.46
N TYR A 104 12.33 10.93 10.35
CA TYR A 104 11.11 11.18 11.14
C TYR A 104 11.20 12.46 11.99
N GLU A 105 12.40 12.87 12.42
CA GLU A 105 12.59 14.12 13.17
C GLU A 105 12.41 15.36 12.29
N ASP A 106 12.93 15.32 11.05
CA ASP A 106 12.75 16.41 10.08
C ASP A 106 11.29 16.49 9.63
N ALA A 107 10.66 15.34 9.34
CA ALA A 107 9.24 15.25 9.02
C ALA A 107 8.38 15.88 10.13
N LYS A 108 8.69 15.61 11.40
CA LYS A 108 8.02 16.25 12.54
C LYS A 108 8.10 17.77 12.52
N ASN A 109 9.18 18.37 12.03
CA ASN A 109 9.27 19.83 11.91
C ASN A 109 8.42 20.38 10.76
N LEU A 110 8.29 19.62 9.66
CA LEU A 110 7.39 19.94 8.56
C LEU A 110 5.92 19.81 8.99
N PHE A 111 5.58 18.76 9.73
CA PHE A 111 4.24 18.51 10.28
C PHE A 111 3.72 19.62 11.20
N LYS A 112 4.60 20.39 11.84
CA LYS A 112 4.18 21.54 12.66
C LYS A 112 3.58 22.69 11.83
N GLN A 113 3.74 22.66 10.51
CA GLN A 113 3.19 23.65 9.58
C GLN A 113 1.81 23.27 9.05
N SER A 114 1.33 22.05 9.33
CA SER A 114 0.01 21.53 9.00
C SER A 114 -0.85 21.34 10.26
N HIS A 115 -2.17 21.22 10.09
CA HIS A 115 -3.11 20.96 11.19
C HIS A 115 -3.30 19.47 11.44
N LEU A 116 -2.21 18.73 11.63
CA LEU A 116 -2.24 17.28 11.87
C LEU A 116 -2.61 16.94 13.31
N LYS A 117 -3.36 15.84 13.49
CA LYS A 117 -3.67 15.29 14.81
C LYS A 117 -2.42 14.79 15.54
N HIS A 118 -2.48 14.80 16.87
CA HIS A 118 -1.38 14.37 17.75
C HIS A 118 -0.81 12.98 17.44
N LYS A 119 -1.64 12.10 16.85
CA LYS A 119 -1.26 10.74 16.49
C LYS A 119 -0.08 10.67 15.51
N TYR A 120 0.07 11.63 14.59
CA TYR A 120 1.26 11.74 13.72
C TYR A 120 2.55 11.91 14.53
N PHE A 121 2.52 12.77 15.54
CA PHE A 121 3.67 13.03 16.41
C PHE A 121 3.97 11.85 17.34
N HIS A 122 2.95 11.09 17.74
CA HIS A 122 3.14 9.82 18.43
C HIS A 122 3.88 8.81 17.55
N PHE A 123 3.50 8.68 16.28
CA PHE A 123 4.19 7.77 15.35
C PHE A 123 5.64 8.16 15.08
N VAL A 124 5.97 9.45 15.09
CA VAL A 124 7.37 9.90 15.04
C VAL A 124 8.19 9.30 16.18
N SER A 125 7.70 9.41 17.42
CA SER A 125 8.39 8.82 18.58
C SER A 125 8.39 7.30 18.51
N TYR A 126 7.23 6.69 18.27
CA TYR A 126 7.06 5.24 18.24
C TYR A 126 8.01 4.55 17.25
N ILE A 127 8.09 5.04 16.00
CA ILE A 127 8.94 4.43 14.98
C ILE A 127 10.42 4.58 15.32
N LYS A 128 10.83 5.72 15.90
CA LYS A 128 12.20 5.93 16.37
C LYS A 128 12.57 4.96 17.49
N ASP A 129 11.64 4.72 18.42
CA ASP A 129 11.88 3.86 19.59
C ASP A 129 12.01 2.38 19.20
N ILE A 130 11.21 1.91 18.25
CA ILE A 130 11.24 0.50 17.81
C ILE A 130 12.29 0.22 16.71
N THR A 131 12.87 1.27 16.11
CA THR A 131 13.79 1.15 14.98
C THR A 131 15.16 1.77 15.29
N ALA A 132 15.30 3.08 15.11
CA ALA A 132 16.52 3.84 15.37
C ALA A 132 16.23 5.35 15.38
N PRO A 133 17.05 6.19 16.03
CA PRO A 133 16.86 7.65 16.02
C PRO A 133 16.96 8.30 14.63
N ASP A 134 17.73 7.72 13.72
CA ASP A 134 18.00 8.22 12.36
C ASP A 134 17.10 7.59 11.29
N VAL A 135 16.03 6.90 11.69
CA VAL A 135 15.09 6.25 10.77
C VAL A 135 14.41 7.28 9.85
N LEU A 136 14.36 6.93 8.56
CA LEU A 136 13.68 7.73 7.54
C LEU A 136 12.17 7.57 7.65
N LEU A 137 11.43 8.60 7.26
CA LEU A 137 9.98 8.60 7.21
C LEU A 137 9.49 7.43 6.36
N TRP A 138 8.73 6.51 6.96
CA TRP A 138 8.21 5.36 6.22
C TRP A 138 7.02 5.76 5.36
N GLU A 139 7.00 5.22 4.15
CA GLU A 139 5.92 5.33 3.19
C GLU A 139 5.58 3.93 2.69
N LYS A 140 4.33 3.50 2.91
CA LYS A 140 3.84 2.18 2.49
C LYS A 140 2.49 2.30 1.80
N ASP A 141 1.98 1.15 1.33
CA ASP A 141 0.64 0.98 0.74
C ASP A 141 0.41 1.82 -0.52
N CYS A 142 1.48 1.98 -1.29
CA CYS A 142 1.53 2.85 -2.44
C CYS A 142 0.92 2.21 -3.69
N TYR A 143 0.04 2.92 -4.39
CA TYR A 143 -0.41 2.59 -5.75
C TYR A 143 -1.15 3.74 -6.42
N LEU A 144 -1.23 3.70 -7.74
CA LEU A 144 -2.00 4.67 -8.53
C LEU A 144 -3.50 4.37 -8.49
N PHE A 145 -4.30 5.39 -8.69
CA PHE A 145 -5.65 5.21 -9.23
C PHE A 145 -5.53 4.63 -10.65
N PRO A 146 -6.46 3.77 -11.08
CA PRO A 146 -6.43 3.16 -12.41
C PRO A 146 -6.86 4.13 -13.52
N GLU A 147 -7.04 5.41 -13.21
CA GLU A 147 -7.42 6.47 -14.14
C GLU A 147 -6.68 7.77 -13.76
N LYS A 148 -6.40 8.62 -14.76
CA LYS A 148 -5.86 9.96 -14.57
C LYS A 148 -6.99 10.98 -14.44
N TYR A 149 -6.75 12.03 -13.67
CA TYR A 149 -7.70 13.13 -13.48
C TYR A 149 -7.00 14.45 -13.79
N ASN A 150 -7.61 15.28 -14.63
CA ASN A 150 -7.00 16.53 -15.12
C ASN A 150 -5.59 16.32 -15.74
N ASN A 151 -5.39 15.19 -16.44
CA ASN A 151 -4.09 14.72 -16.97
C ASN A 151 -3.01 14.40 -15.90
N ASN A 152 -3.38 14.35 -14.63
CA ASN A 152 -2.47 14.04 -13.54
C ASN A 152 -2.70 12.59 -13.06
N PHE A 153 -1.63 11.98 -12.58
CA PHE A 153 -1.69 10.76 -11.80
C PHE A 153 -2.24 11.09 -10.42
N VAL A 154 -3.11 10.22 -9.90
CA VAL A 154 -3.56 10.24 -8.52
C VAL A 154 -2.95 9.03 -7.83
N PHE A 155 -2.20 9.26 -6.76
CA PHE A 155 -1.42 8.25 -6.08
C PHE A 155 -1.83 8.15 -4.63
N MET A 156 -2.25 6.96 -4.24
CA MET A 156 -2.55 6.61 -2.87
C MET A 156 -1.29 6.11 -2.21
N HIS A 157 -1.07 6.56 -0.98
CA HIS A 157 0.02 6.10 -0.14
C HIS A 157 -0.34 6.30 1.33
N ARG A 158 0.54 5.84 2.22
CA ARG A 158 0.37 5.95 3.65
C ARG A 158 1.64 6.42 4.34
N ILE A 159 1.54 7.63 4.87
CA ILE A 159 2.31 8.13 6.02
C ILE A 159 1.41 7.96 7.24
N LEU A 160 1.91 7.20 8.23
CA LEU A 160 1.12 6.85 9.41
C LEU A 160 0.57 8.09 10.14
N PRO A 161 -0.69 8.05 10.60
CA PRO A 161 -1.58 6.88 10.71
C PRO A 161 -2.64 6.76 9.60
N ASP A 162 -2.66 7.68 8.65
CA ASP A 162 -3.80 7.90 7.75
C ASP A 162 -3.47 7.47 6.32
N ILE A 163 -4.48 7.43 5.45
CA ILE A 163 -4.30 7.25 4.00
C ILE A 163 -4.34 8.63 3.35
N GLN A 164 -3.36 8.94 2.50
CA GLN A 164 -3.28 10.21 1.79
C GLN A 164 -3.29 10.03 0.28
N LEU A 165 -3.48 11.14 -0.42
CA LEU A 165 -3.36 11.23 -1.87
C LEU A 165 -2.29 12.24 -2.28
N ILE A 166 -1.60 11.92 -3.36
CA ILE A 166 -0.74 12.83 -4.11
C ILE A 166 -1.30 12.95 -5.53
N ASP A 167 -1.41 14.19 -6.01
CA ASP A 167 -1.69 14.50 -7.40
C ASP A 167 -0.40 15.04 -8.05
N PHE A 168 0.04 14.43 -9.15
CA PHE A 168 1.25 14.83 -9.87
C PHE A 168 1.21 14.47 -11.36
N LYS A 169 2.06 15.13 -12.17
CA LYS A 169 2.14 14.92 -13.62
C LYS A 169 3.25 13.96 -14.02
N ASP A 170 4.35 14.00 -13.31
CA ASP A 170 5.58 13.27 -13.65
C ASP A 170 6.18 12.63 -12.38
N PHE A 171 6.58 11.36 -12.47
CA PHE A 171 7.20 10.62 -11.36
C PHE A 171 8.49 11.25 -10.85
N ASN A 172 9.18 12.08 -11.64
CA ASN A 172 10.32 12.85 -11.18
C ASN A 172 9.95 13.85 -10.08
N GLN A 173 8.69 14.31 -10.01
CA GLN A 173 8.22 15.15 -8.89
C GLN A 173 8.31 14.39 -7.57
N LEU A 174 7.98 13.10 -7.56
CA LEU A 174 8.10 12.25 -6.36
C LEU A 174 9.56 11.91 -6.02
N LYS A 175 10.52 12.20 -6.90
CA LYS A 175 11.95 12.05 -6.61
C LYS A 175 12.56 13.35 -6.07
N ASP A 176 11.82 14.45 -6.08
CA ASP A 176 12.31 15.76 -5.62
C ASP A 176 12.06 15.93 -4.12
N LEU A 177 13.14 16.15 -3.37
CA LEU A 177 13.08 16.42 -1.94
C LEU A 177 12.24 17.68 -1.61
N LYS A 178 12.33 18.75 -2.41
CA LYS A 178 11.60 19.99 -2.16
C LYS A 178 10.09 19.79 -2.36
N TYR A 179 9.72 18.98 -3.35
CA TYR A 179 8.32 18.61 -3.56
C TYR A 179 7.76 17.95 -2.30
N TRP A 180 8.50 16.98 -1.75
CA TRP A 180 8.12 16.31 -0.52
C TRP A 180 8.08 17.23 0.71
N GLU A 181 9.04 18.14 0.86
CA GLU A 181 9.01 19.12 1.96
C GLU A 181 7.75 19.99 1.91
N GLU A 182 7.36 20.48 0.72
CA GLU A 182 6.15 21.27 0.55
C GLU A 182 4.87 20.45 0.74
N TYR A 183 4.87 19.20 0.30
CA TYR A 183 3.78 18.25 0.52
C TYR A 183 3.57 17.98 2.02
N LEU A 184 4.62 17.66 2.76
CA LEU A 184 4.54 17.32 4.19
C LEU A 184 4.12 18.52 5.06
N LYS A 185 4.46 19.75 4.66
CA LYS A 185 3.97 20.98 5.32
C LYS A 185 2.46 21.17 5.23
N LYS A 186 1.80 20.50 4.28
CA LYS A 186 0.36 20.58 4.02
C LYS A 186 -0.31 19.21 4.06
N LEU A 187 0.31 18.24 4.74
CA LEU A 187 -0.13 16.84 4.74
C LEU A 187 -1.60 16.68 5.17
N ASP A 188 -2.09 17.53 6.07
CA ASP A 188 -3.48 17.58 6.53
C ASP A 188 -4.48 17.82 5.39
N GLN A 189 -4.08 18.56 4.36
CA GLN A 189 -4.89 18.83 3.17
C GLN A 189 -4.90 17.66 2.18
N HIS A 190 -4.00 16.70 2.37
CA HIS A 190 -3.82 15.54 1.50
C HIS A 190 -4.38 14.25 2.11
N VAL A 191 -4.91 14.30 3.33
CA VAL A 191 -5.57 13.16 3.98
C VAL A 191 -6.88 12.81 3.27
N LEU A 192 -6.96 11.57 2.78
CA LEU A 192 -8.18 11.00 2.21
C LEU A 192 -9.05 10.38 3.29
N MET A 193 -8.42 9.59 4.17
CA MET A 193 -9.14 8.84 5.20
C MET A 193 -8.31 8.75 6.47
N GLU A 194 -8.96 9.00 7.59
CA GLU A 194 -8.42 8.86 8.94
C GLU A 194 -9.03 7.63 9.64
N PRO A 195 -8.34 6.99 10.60
CA PRO A 195 -8.96 6.09 11.55
C PRO A 195 -10.13 6.75 12.28
N GLU A 196 -11.28 6.08 12.24
CA GLU A 196 -12.54 6.56 12.80
C GLU A 196 -13.16 5.54 13.77
N PHE A 197 -12.96 4.25 13.52
CA PHE A 197 -13.57 3.17 14.31
C PHE A 197 -12.56 2.49 15.25
N SER A 198 -13.07 1.77 16.26
CA SER A 198 -12.24 1.12 17.29
C SER A 198 -11.24 0.12 16.70
N TYR A 199 -11.63 -0.62 15.66
CA TYR A 199 -10.77 -1.59 14.97
C TYR A 199 -9.68 -0.93 14.10
N GLU A 200 -9.65 0.40 14.05
CA GLU A 200 -8.68 1.24 13.35
C GLU A 200 -7.79 2.01 14.34
N SER A 201 -7.89 1.68 15.64
CA SER A 201 -7.30 2.43 16.75
C SER A 201 -5.80 2.68 16.61
N HIS A 202 -5.06 1.83 15.89
CA HIS A 202 -3.64 2.00 15.62
C HIS A 202 -3.37 2.78 14.32
N HIS A 203 -3.75 2.26 13.15
CA HIS A 203 -3.68 2.99 11.87
C HIS A 203 -4.52 2.30 10.79
N ILE A 204 -4.60 2.92 9.63
CA ILE A 204 -5.17 2.34 8.41
C ILE A 204 -4.19 2.48 7.26
N GLY A 205 -4.37 1.66 6.22
CA GLY A 205 -3.54 1.73 5.02
C GLY A 205 -4.22 1.14 3.81
N GLY A 206 -3.77 1.56 2.63
CA GLY A 206 -4.25 1.02 1.35
C GLY A 206 -4.08 -0.49 1.28
N GLY A 207 -5.07 -1.17 0.71
CA GLY A 207 -5.06 -2.62 0.54
C GLY A 207 -4.85 -3.01 -0.90
N ALA A 208 -5.95 -3.43 -1.53
CA ALA A 208 -5.99 -3.74 -2.94
C ALA A 208 -6.19 -2.47 -3.79
N PRO A 209 -5.66 -2.43 -5.03
CA PRO A 209 -5.98 -1.39 -6.00
C PRO A 209 -7.49 -1.13 -6.11
N LEU A 210 -7.87 0.14 -6.34
CA LEU A 210 -9.26 0.57 -6.34
C LEU A 210 -10.10 -0.14 -7.41
N ILE A 211 -11.32 -0.52 -7.03
CA ILE A 211 -12.27 -1.16 -7.93
C ILE A 211 -13.26 -0.09 -8.42
N ASN A 212 -13.34 0.10 -9.74
CA ASN A 212 -14.32 0.99 -10.33
C ASN A 212 -15.73 0.38 -10.21
N THR A 213 -16.68 1.12 -9.64
CA THR A 213 -18.08 0.71 -9.58
C THR A 213 -18.99 1.83 -10.13
N PRO A 214 -20.28 1.53 -10.44
CA PRO A 214 -21.24 2.57 -10.81
C PRO A 214 -21.48 3.62 -9.71
N LEU A 215 -21.21 3.30 -8.43
CA LEU A 215 -21.46 4.17 -7.30
C LEU A 215 -20.22 4.98 -6.86
N GLY A 216 -19.03 4.62 -7.35
CA GLY A 216 -17.77 5.21 -6.90
C GLY A 216 -16.63 4.21 -6.90
N TRP A 217 -15.49 4.61 -6.34
CA TRP A 217 -14.33 3.73 -6.17
C TRP A 217 -14.47 2.90 -4.89
N LEU A 218 -14.52 1.58 -5.02
CA LEU A 218 -14.50 0.68 -3.88
C LEU A 218 -13.05 0.42 -3.46
N LEU A 219 -12.74 0.82 -2.23
CA LEU A 219 -11.46 0.61 -1.56
C LEU A 219 -11.59 -0.55 -0.58
N ILE A 220 -10.85 -1.64 -0.82
CA ILE A 220 -10.61 -2.67 0.19
C ILE A 220 -9.29 -2.34 0.88
N TYR A 221 -9.36 -1.93 2.15
CA TYR A 221 -8.22 -1.43 2.92
C TYR A 221 -7.97 -2.30 4.15
N HIS A 222 -6.80 -2.14 4.77
CA HIS A 222 -6.52 -2.75 6.07
C HIS A 222 -6.59 -1.74 7.20
N ALA A 223 -7.00 -2.22 8.36
CA ALA A 223 -7.08 -1.46 9.60
C ALA A 223 -6.36 -2.22 10.70
N VAL A 224 -5.64 -1.50 11.55
CA VAL A 224 -4.88 -2.07 12.65
C VAL A 224 -5.50 -1.62 13.97
N GLU A 225 -5.87 -2.59 14.80
CA GLU A 225 -6.39 -2.40 16.14
C GLU A 225 -5.28 -2.64 17.17
N ASP A 226 -5.04 -1.68 18.06
CA ASP A 226 -4.24 -1.89 19.26
C ASP A 226 -5.09 -2.62 20.31
N THR A 227 -4.61 -3.78 20.78
CA THR A 227 -5.22 -4.54 21.88
C THR A 227 -4.20 -4.85 22.97
N ASN A 228 -4.68 -5.31 24.13
CA ASN A 228 -3.80 -5.75 25.22
C ASN A 228 -2.92 -6.96 24.86
N ALA A 229 -3.27 -7.71 23.81
CA ALA A 229 -2.53 -8.88 23.34
C ALA A 229 -1.62 -8.57 22.14
N GLY A 230 -1.47 -7.29 21.77
CA GLY A 230 -0.79 -6.86 20.57
C GLY A 230 -1.74 -6.35 19.50
N GLN A 231 -1.24 -6.22 18.28
CA GLN A 231 -1.98 -5.65 17.16
C GLN A 231 -2.80 -6.72 16.44
N ILE A 232 -3.99 -6.34 15.98
CA ILE A 232 -4.82 -7.16 15.11
C ILE A 232 -5.03 -6.41 13.79
N TYR A 233 -4.72 -7.07 12.67
CA TYR A 233 -4.95 -6.50 11.34
C TYR A 233 -6.27 -7.03 10.80
N HIS A 234 -7.14 -6.11 10.42
CA HIS A 234 -8.46 -6.35 9.87
C HIS A 234 -8.51 -5.92 8.41
N ALA A 235 -9.37 -6.56 7.63
CA ALA A 235 -9.77 -6.06 6.32
C ALA A 235 -11.09 -5.28 6.46
N SER A 236 -11.20 -4.16 5.75
CA SER A 236 -12.42 -3.34 5.72
C SER A 236 -12.65 -2.74 4.33
N ALA A 237 -13.78 -2.04 4.15
CA ALA A 237 -14.19 -1.46 2.89
C ALA A 237 -14.71 -0.04 3.05
N ALA A 238 -14.34 0.81 2.10
CA ALA A 238 -14.83 2.17 1.93
C ALA A 238 -15.23 2.40 0.47
N LEU A 239 -16.23 3.25 0.25
CA LEU A 239 -16.64 3.73 -1.05
C LEU A 239 -16.29 5.21 -1.15
N LEU A 240 -15.55 5.58 -2.19
CA LEU A 240 -15.11 6.94 -2.48
C LEU A 240 -15.92 7.52 -3.64
N GLU A 241 -16.07 8.84 -3.69
CA GLU A 241 -16.60 9.54 -4.88
C GLU A 241 -15.81 9.13 -6.14
N LYS A 242 -16.49 9.12 -7.29
CA LYS A 242 -15.88 8.72 -8.56
C LYS A 242 -14.90 9.75 -9.11
N GLU A 243 -15.15 11.01 -8.80
CA GLU A 243 -14.38 12.17 -9.26
C GLU A 243 -13.73 12.89 -8.07
N PRO A 244 -12.68 13.69 -8.29
CA PRO A 244 -12.11 14.56 -7.27
C PRO A 244 -13.21 15.41 -6.61
N PRO A 245 -13.23 15.54 -5.28
CA PRO A 245 -12.12 15.28 -4.36
C PRO A 245 -12.06 13.86 -3.77
N PHE A 246 -12.74 12.86 -4.34
CA PHE A 246 -12.70 11.45 -3.91
C PHE A 246 -13.14 11.22 -2.45
N ARG A 247 -14.09 12.02 -1.93
CA ARG A 247 -14.51 11.89 -0.52
C ARG A 247 -15.04 10.51 -0.22
N VAL A 248 -14.85 10.06 1.01
CA VAL A 248 -15.50 8.84 1.52
C VAL A 248 -17.01 9.07 1.62
N ILE A 249 -17.79 8.33 0.83
CA ILE A 249 -19.27 8.38 0.79
C ILE A 249 -19.92 7.17 1.48
N GLY A 250 -19.12 6.15 1.81
CA GLY A 250 -19.55 5.02 2.62
C GLY A 250 -18.36 4.29 3.22
N ARG A 251 -18.50 3.77 4.43
CA ARG A 251 -17.44 3.04 5.13
C ARG A 251 -18.03 2.05 6.12
N LEU A 252 -17.44 0.87 6.22
CA LEU A 252 -17.91 -0.13 7.18
C LEU A 252 -17.55 0.27 8.61
N LYS A 253 -18.56 0.27 9.49
CA LYS A 253 -18.40 0.55 10.93
C LYS A 253 -17.82 -0.62 11.73
N LYS A 254 -17.65 -1.77 11.08
CA LYS A 254 -17.06 -2.99 11.61
C LYS A 254 -16.14 -3.58 10.54
N PRO A 255 -15.13 -4.39 10.90
CA PRO A 255 -14.34 -5.11 9.91
C PRO A 255 -15.20 -5.86 8.90
N LEU A 256 -14.76 -5.87 7.63
CA LEU A 256 -15.31 -6.78 6.62
C LEU A 256 -15.01 -8.22 7.02
N PHE A 257 -13.77 -8.48 7.42
CA PHE A 257 -13.35 -9.73 8.07
C PHE A 257 -12.11 -9.49 8.94
N SER A 258 -11.81 -10.46 9.80
CA SER A 258 -10.74 -10.41 10.79
C SER A 258 -10.15 -11.81 10.97
N PRO A 259 -8.93 -11.94 11.52
CA PRO A 259 -8.29 -13.23 11.70
C PRO A 259 -9.16 -14.19 12.52
N LYS A 260 -9.46 -15.35 11.95
CA LYS A 260 -10.31 -16.38 12.53
C LYS A 260 -9.65 -17.75 12.44
N GLU A 261 -9.05 -18.08 11.30
CA GLU A 261 -8.41 -19.36 11.04
C GLU A 261 -7.01 -19.42 11.66
N ASP A 262 -6.50 -20.62 11.92
CA ASP A 262 -5.22 -20.80 12.63
C ASP A 262 -4.04 -20.16 11.89
N TYR A 263 -4.05 -20.23 10.55
CA TYR A 263 -3.02 -19.62 9.71
C TYR A 263 -3.10 -18.08 9.64
N GLU A 264 -4.22 -17.48 10.03
CA GLU A 264 -4.38 -16.02 10.14
C GLU A 264 -3.95 -15.54 11.54
N LYS A 265 -4.08 -16.41 12.54
CA LYS A 265 -3.73 -16.12 13.94
C LYS A 265 -2.27 -16.40 14.27
N MET A 266 -1.66 -17.35 13.57
CA MET A 266 -0.29 -17.80 13.84
C MET A 266 0.57 -17.74 12.56
N GLY A 267 1.70 -17.07 12.66
CA GLY A 267 2.67 -16.89 11.57
C GLY A 267 3.88 -16.07 12.02
N ASP A 268 4.63 -15.51 11.07
CA ASP A 268 5.72 -14.57 11.37
C ASP A 268 5.19 -13.30 12.06
N VAL A 269 3.98 -12.88 11.70
CA VAL A 269 3.19 -11.86 12.39
C VAL A 269 1.84 -12.46 12.74
N TRP A 270 1.45 -12.37 14.01
CA TRP A 270 0.23 -12.98 14.52
C TRP A 270 -0.97 -12.08 14.29
N ASN A 271 -2.15 -12.69 14.17
CA ASN A 271 -3.44 -11.99 14.04
C ASN A 271 -3.47 -11.01 12.84
N VAL A 272 -3.15 -11.53 11.65
CA VAL A 272 -3.14 -10.73 10.42
C VAL A 272 -4.07 -11.28 9.36
N VAL A 273 -4.88 -10.39 8.79
CA VAL A 273 -5.40 -10.52 7.42
C VAL A 273 -5.08 -9.23 6.66
N PHE A 274 -4.41 -9.35 5.53
CA PHE A 274 -3.90 -8.20 4.77
C PHE A 274 -4.36 -8.25 3.30
N PRO A 275 -5.47 -7.56 2.94
CA PRO A 275 -6.02 -7.63 1.59
C PRO A 275 -5.17 -6.81 0.61
N THR A 276 -4.58 -7.46 -0.40
CA THR A 276 -3.69 -6.78 -1.38
C THR A 276 -4.10 -6.98 -2.82
N GLY A 277 -5.09 -7.82 -3.11
CA GLY A 277 -5.55 -8.04 -4.48
C GLY A 277 -7.02 -8.41 -4.53
N THR A 278 -7.66 -8.05 -5.65
CA THR A 278 -9.07 -8.33 -5.88
C THR A 278 -9.31 -8.75 -7.32
N ALA A 279 -10.32 -9.58 -7.54
CA ALA A 279 -10.78 -9.97 -8.87
C ALA A 279 -12.31 -10.12 -8.87
N ILE A 280 -12.96 -9.88 -10.00
CA ILE A 280 -14.41 -10.02 -10.15
C ILE A 280 -14.68 -11.13 -11.16
N PHE A 281 -15.37 -12.17 -10.73
CA PHE A 281 -15.91 -13.19 -11.63
C PHE A 281 -17.43 -13.14 -11.59
N LYS A 282 -18.05 -12.82 -12.73
CA LYS A 282 -19.49 -12.57 -12.83
C LYS A 282 -19.90 -11.47 -11.86
N ASN A 283 -20.69 -11.80 -10.83
CA ASN A 283 -21.15 -10.85 -9.81
C ASN A 283 -20.50 -11.11 -8.44
N ARG A 284 -19.36 -11.81 -8.39
CA ARG A 284 -18.66 -12.13 -7.14
C ARG A 284 -17.28 -11.48 -7.12
N LEU A 285 -17.07 -10.64 -6.10
CA LEU A 285 -15.76 -10.14 -5.73
C LEU A 285 -14.99 -11.21 -4.96
N TYR A 286 -13.77 -11.48 -5.41
CA TYR A 286 -12.76 -12.28 -4.71
C TYR A 286 -11.73 -11.33 -4.13
N ILE A 287 -11.41 -11.52 -2.85
CA ILE A 287 -10.39 -10.76 -2.12
C ILE A 287 -9.26 -11.74 -1.80
N TYR A 288 -8.07 -11.44 -2.28
CA TYR A 288 -6.85 -12.19 -2.01
C TYR A 288 -6.08 -11.45 -0.92
N TYR A 289 -5.87 -12.13 0.19
CA TYR A 289 -5.20 -11.61 1.36
C TYR A 289 -4.07 -12.56 1.76
N GLY A 290 -3.07 -11.99 2.44
CA GLY A 290 -2.00 -12.72 3.11
C GLY A 290 -2.05 -12.47 4.61
#